data_AF-A0A9Q0NTS5-F1
#
_entry.id   AF-A0A9Q0NTS5-F1
#
_cell.length_a   1.000
_cell.length_b   1.000
_cell.length_c   1.000
_cell.angle_alpha   90.00
_cell.angle_beta   90.00
_cell.angle_gamma   90.00
#
_symmetry.space_group_name_H-M   'P 1'
#
loop_
_entity.id
_entity.type
_entity.pdbx_description
1 polymer ?
#
loop_
_entity_poly.entity_id
_entity_poly.type
_entity_poly.pdbx_seq_one_letter_code
_entity_poly.pdbx_strand_id
1 'polypeptide(L)'
;MSFGNTTQGLILFLLATSLLAVGATRTIVVGGSENWKLGIDYSVWANQNKPFYFNDTLGEGFAYVLNKWRPHYFVSGEDNGTQCYPGTMKFFAAPTPARH
;
A
#
# COMPACT_ATOMS: atom_id res chain seq x y z
N MET A 1 23.54 -38.21 -15.45
CA MET A 1 23.86 -37.67 -14.11
C MET A 1 22.56 -37.71 -13.31
N SER A 2 22.52 -38.42 -12.18
CA SER A 2 21.30 -38.53 -11.36
C SER A 2 21.27 -37.37 -10.36
N PHE A 3 20.20 -36.60 -10.35
CA PHE A 3 19.99 -35.56 -9.33
C PHE A 3 19.41 -36.21 -8.07
N GLY A 4 20.01 -35.96 -6.91
CA GLY A 4 19.52 -36.52 -5.65
C GLY A 4 18.16 -35.92 -5.27
N ASN A 5 17.34 -36.71 -4.56
CA ASN A 5 16.00 -36.30 -4.12
C ASN A 5 15.99 -34.93 -3.39
N THR A 6 17.05 -34.64 -2.62
CA THR A 6 17.25 -33.35 -1.94
C THR A 6 17.42 -32.18 -2.90
N THR A 7 18.17 -32.37 -3.99
CA THR A 7 18.37 -31.36 -5.04
C THR A 7 17.06 -31.09 -5.78
N GLN A 8 16.28 -32.14 -6.03
CA GLN A 8 15.00 -32.06 -6.72
C GLN A 8 13.94 -31.33 -5.87
N GLY A 9 13.92 -31.56 -4.55
CA GLY A 9 13.07 -30.83 -3.61
C GLY A 9 13.41 -29.33 -3.53
N LEU A 10 14.69 -28.98 -3.50
CA LEU A 10 15.16 -27.58 -3.55
C LEU A 10 14.74 -26.87 -4.85
N ILE A 11 14.88 -27.53 -6.00
CA ILE A 11 14.44 -26.99 -7.30
C ILE A 11 12.93 -26.75 -7.30
N LEU A 12 12.13 -27.70 -6.78
CA LEU A 12 10.68 -27.55 -6.72
C LEU A 12 10.25 -26.38 -5.82
N PHE A 13 10.95 -26.18 -4.70
CA PHE A 13 10.70 -25.07 -3.78
C PHE A 13 11.04 -23.72 -4.42
N LEU A 14 12.16 -23.61 -5.15
CA LEU A 14 12.57 -22.39 -5.87
C LEU A 14 11.64 -22.04 -7.04
N LEU A 15 11.09 -23.05 -7.73
CA LEU A 15 10.06 -22.85 -8.76
C LEU A 15 8.71 -22.41 -8.14
N ALA A 16 8.34 -22.94 -6.98
CA ALA A 16 7.14 -22.50 -6.27
C ALA A 16 7.24 -21.05 -5.76
N THR A 17 8.39 -20.63 -5.21
CA THR A 17 8.56 -19.25 -4.72
C THR A 17 8.60 -18.22 -5.85
N SER A 18 9.10 -18.58 -7.04
CA SER A 18 9.15 -17.67 -8.19
C SER A 18 7.78 -17.44 -8.84
N LEU A 19 6.85 -18.41 -8.80
CA LEU A 19 5.48 -18.21 -9.28
C LEU A 19 4.68 -17.18 -8.45
N LEU A 20 5.01 -17.00 -7.16
CA LEU A 20 4.30 -16.08 -6.26
C LEU A 20 4.61 -14.59 -6.51
N ALA A 21 5.61 -14.27 -7.34
CA ALA A 21 6.10 -12.90 -7.54
C ALA A 21 5.38 -12.11 -8.65
N VAL A 22 4.47 -12.73 -9.42
CA VAL A 22 3.86 -12.12 -10.61
C VAL A 22 2.56 -11.37 -10.27
N GLY A 23 2.62 -10.04 -10.27
CA GLY A 23 1.44 -9.18 -10.49
C GLY A 23 0.61 -8.76 -9.26
N ALA A 24 1.13 -8.88 -8.04
CA ALA A 24 0.37 -8.53 -6.84
C ALA A 24 0.09 -7.01 -6.69
N THR A 25 -1.17 -6.60 -6.85
CA THR A 25 -1.69 -5.31 -6.35
C THR A 25 -1.42 -5.20 -4.84
N ARG A 26 -0.74 -4.13 -4.41
CA ARG A 26 -0.48 -3.86 -2.99
C ARG A 26 -1.66 -3.11 -2.40
N THR A 27 -2.25 -3.67 -1.35
CA THR A 27 -3.10 -2.91 -0.43
C THR A 27 -2.21 -2.25 0.63
N ILE A 28 -2.44 -0.96 0.88
CA ILE A 28 -1.73 -0.14 1.87
C ILE A 28 -2.75 0.29 2.91
N VAL A 29 -2.53 -0.07 4.19
CA VAL A 29 -3.42 0.34 5.28
C VAL A 29 -3.09 1.77 5.71
N VAL A 30 -4.05 2.67 5.49
CA VAL A 30 -4.02 4.09 5.85
C VAL A 30 -4.08 4.23 7.37
N GLY A 31 -3.04 4.84 7.95
CA GLY A 31 -2.82 4.87 9.40
C GLY A 31 -2.11 3.63 9.97
N GLY A 32 -1.83 2.61 9.16
CA GLY A 32 -1.16 1.39 9.62
C GLY A 32 -2.01 0.62 10.64
N SER A 33 -1.42 0.19 11.76
CA SER A 33 -2.15 -0.48 12.86
C SER A 33 -3.24 0.40 13.49
N GLU A 34 -3.11 1.71 13.37
CA GLU A 34 -4.01 2.68 13.99
C GLU A 34 -5.25 2.97 13.13
N ASN A 35 -5.25 2.55 11.86
CA ASN A 35 -6.30 2.77 10.84
C ASN A 35 -6.66 4.26 10.62
N TRP A 36 -7.71 4.53 9.84
CA TRP A 36 -8.20 5.88 9.59
C TRP A 36 -8.95 6.46 10.82
N LYS A 37 -8.23 7.19 11.69
CA LYS A 37 -8.76 7.90 12.86
C LYS A 37 -7.97 9.18 13.22
N LEU A 38 -8.47 9.90 14.23
CA LEU A 38 -7.83 11.08 14.83
C LEU A 38 -6.54 10.74 15.58
N GLY A 39 -5.64 11.73 15.70
CA GLY A 39 -4.42 11.63 16.52
C GLY A 39 -3.20 11.01 15.82
N ILE A 40 -3.28 10.73 14.52
CA ILE A 40 -2.19 10.21 13.70
C ILE A 40 -1.61 11.31 12.81
N ASP A 41 -0.28 11.38 12.71
CA ASP A 41 0.38 12.18 11.68
C ASP A 41 0.41 11.43 10.34
N TYR A 42 -0.58 11.72 9.50
CA TYR A 42 -0.69 11.16 8.16
C TYR A 42 0.40 11.63 7.20
N SER A 43 1.13 12.71 7.49
CA SER A 43 2.29 13.13 6.70
C SER A 43 3.46 12.18 6.91
N VAL A 44 3.70 11.78 8.17
CA VAL A 44 4.70 10.77 8.52
C VAL A 44 4.32 9.40 7.94
N TRP A 45 3.09 8.95 8.17
CA TRP A 45 2.59 7.67 7.61
C TRP A 45 2.69 7.65 6.07
N ALA A 46 2.26 8.73 5.39
CA ALA A 46 2.31 8.78 3.93
C ALA A 46 3.75 8.80 3.42
N ASN A 47 4.69 9.41 4.15
CA ASN A 47 6.09 9.40 3.77
C ASN A 47 6.74 8.02 3.92
N GLN A 48 6.39 7.27 4.98
CA GLN A 48 6.87 5.90 5.21
C GLN A 48 6.34 4.90 4.17
N ASN A 49 5.18 5.17 3.55
CA ASN A 49 4.55 4.26 2.58
C ASN A 49 4.90 4.53 1.11
N LYS A 50 5.59 5.65 0.83
CA LYS A 50 6.09 6.00 -0.50
C LYS A 50 7.17 5.03 -0.99
N PRO A 51 7.38 4.93 -2.32
CA PRO A 51 6.53 5.49 -3.37
C PRO A 51 5.16 4.78 -3.44
N PHE A 52 4.14 5.53 -3.84
CA PHE A 52 2.85 4.97 -4.24
C PHE A 52 2.93 4.62 -5.72
N TYR A 53 2.40 3.47 -6.11
CA TYR A 53 2.39 3.02 -7.51
C TYR A 53 1.00 3.04 -8.11
N PHE A 54 0.95 3.06 -9.45
CA PHE A 54 -0.29 2.89 -10.18
C PHE A 54 -0.94 1.53 -9.83
N ASN A 55 -2.26 1.52 -9.63
CA ASN A 55 -3.05 0.39 -9.12
C ASN A 55 -2.72 -0.09 -7.68
N ASP A 56 -1.90 0.61 -6.89
CA ASP A 56 -1.90 0.40 -5.43
C ASP A 56 -3.30 0.75 -4.89
N THR A 57 -3.77 -0.05 -3.92
CA THR A 57 -5.06 0.15 -3.24
C THR A 57 -4.83 0.70 -1.84
N LEU A 58 -5.56 1.73 -1.46
CA LEU A 58 -5.65 2.20 -0.08
C LEU A 58 -6.80 1.45 0.60
N GLY A 59 -6.48 0.72 1.67
CA GLY A 59 -7.40 0.29 2.74
C GLY A 59 -7.03 1.04 4.02
N GLU A 60 -7.49 0.72 5.22
CA GLU A 60 -8.84 0.28 5.55
C GLU A 60 -9.47 1.40 6.42
N GLY A 61 -10.80 1.44 6.50
CA GLY A 61 -11.56 2.65 6.85
C GLY A 61 -12.15 3.32 5.61
N PHE A 62 -11.51 3.16 4.44
CA PHE A 62 -12.12 3.30 3.12
C PHE A 62 -11.37 2.44 2.10
N ALA A 63 -11.92 2.25 0.89
CA ALA A 63 -11.24 1.56 -0.20
C ALA A 63 -11.06 2.51 -1.40
N TYR A 64 -9.82 2.70 -1.89
CA TYR A 64 -9.54 3.55 -3.05
C TYR A 64 -8.37 3.02 -3.89
N VAL A 65 -8.54 2.92 -5.22
CA VAL A 65 -7.48 2.46 -6.14
C VAL A 65 -6.81 3.65 -6.82
N LEU A 66 -5.47 3.70 -6.77
CA LEU A 66 -4.66 4.76 -7.39
C LEU A 66 -4.48 4.53 -8.90
N ASN A 67 -5.57 4.69 -9.66
CA ASN A 67 -5.66 4.40 -11.10
C ASN A 67 -5.68 5.67 -12.01
N LYS A 68 -5.26 6.83 -11.51
CA LYS A 68 -5.13 8.07 -12.30
C LYS A 68 -3.74 8.67 -12.10
N TRP A 69 -3.12 9.13 -13.18
CA TRP A 69 -1.80 9.76 -13.13
C TRP A 69 -1.88 11.23 -12.68
N ARG A 70 -2.18 11.43 -11.39
CA ARG A 70 -2.24 12.73 -10.70
C ARG A 70 -2.17 12.55 -9.18
N PRO A 71 -1.82 13.59 -8.41
CA PRO A 71 -2.01 13.58 -6.95
C PRO A 71 -3.50 13.38 -6.58
N HIS A 72 -3.74 12.48 -5.64
CA HIS A 72 -5.03 12.28 -4.98
C HIS A 72 -4.94 12.82 -3.56
N TYR A 73 -5.89 13.67 -3.18
CA TYR A 73 -5.97 14.26 -1.85
C TYR A 73 -7.11 13.60 -1.09
N PHE A 74 -6.82 13.18 0.15
CA PHE A 74 -7.76 12.54 1.06
C PHE A 74 -7.87 13.41 2.31
N VAL A 75 -9.09 13.64 2.78
CA VAL A 75 -9.41 14.44 3.96
C VAL A 75 -10.63 13.82 4.66
N SER A 76 -10.71 13.92 5.99
CA SER A 76 -11.99 13.69 6.66
C SER A 76 -12.90 14.92 6.52
N GLY A 77 -14.16 14.70 6.15
CA GLY A 77 -15.21 15.73 6.08
C GLY A 77 -16.07 15.83 7.35
N GLU A 78 -15.82 14.97 8.34
CA GLU A 78 -16.58 14.89 9.58
C GLU A 78 -16.30 16.07 10.53
N ASP A 79 -17.15 16.23 11.55
CA ASP A 79 -17.09 17.27 12.58
C ASP A 79 -16.88 18.68 12.01
N ASN A 80 -17.64 19.03 10.97
CA ASN A 80 -17.55 20.30 10.25
C ASN A 80 -16.11 20.63 9.75
N GLY A 81 -15.35 19.61 9.34
CA GLY A 81 -13.98 19.72 8.86
C GLY A 81 -12.92 19.85 9.97
N THR A 82 -13.29 19.80 11.24
CA THR A 82 -12.32 19.86 12.35
C THR A 82 -11.42 18.62 12.40
N GLN A 83 -11.87 17.45 11.91
CA GLN A 83 -10.98 16.31 11.74
C GLN A 83 -9.85 16.57 10.72
N CYS A 84 -10.09 17.40 9.69
CA CYS A 84 -9.10 17.71 8.66
C CYS A 84 -8.08 18.77 9.09
N TYR A 85 -8.52 19.88 9.70
CA TYR A 85 -7.60 20.98 10.07
C TYR A 85 -6.84 20.70 11.37
N PRO A 86 -7.43 20.80 12.59
CA PRO A 86 -6.75 20.45 13.82
C PRO A 86 -6.57 18.94 14.04
N GLY A 87 -7.47 18.08 13.56
CA GLY A 87 -7.40 16.62 13.75
C GLY A 87 -6.42 15.87 12.83
N THR A 88 -5.70 16.60 11.96
CA THR A 88 -4.68 16.11 11.00
C THR A 88 -5.08 14.97 10.05
N MET A 89 -6.36 14.59 9.96
CA MET A 89 -6.88 13.53 9.06
C MET A 89 -6.90 13.99 7.60
N LYS A 90 -5.72 14.15 7.01
CA LYS A 90 -5.48 14.55 5.63
C LYS A 90 -4.14 14.04 5.10
N PHE A 91 -4.09 13.64 3.84
CA PHE A 91 -2.83 13.33 3.13
C PHE A 91 -3.01 13.42 1.62
N PHE A 92 -1.91 13.22 0.88
CA PHE A 92 -1.96 13.00 -0.56
C PHE A 92 -1.15 11.77 -0.99
N ALA A 93 -1.62 11.11 -2.04
CA ALA A 93 -0.92 10.02 -2.71
C ALA A 93 -0.79 10.33 -4.22
N ALA A 94 0.45 10.37 -4.71
CA ALA A 94 0.76 10.60 -6.11
C ALA A 94 1.38 9.30 -6.70
N PRO A 95 0.64 8.52 -7.51
CA PRO A 95 1.11 7.25 -8.03
C PRO A 95 2.13 7.43 -9.16
N THR A 96 3.20 6.64 -9.13
CA THR A 96 4.21 6.55 -10.21
C THR A 96 3.98 5.30 -11.10
N PRO A 97 4.51 5.28 -12.34
CA PRO A 97 4.05 4.33 -13.37
C PRO A 97 4.40 2.84 -13.17
N ALA A 98 5.43 2.49 -12.40
CA ALA A 98 5.83 1.09 -12.20
C ALA A 98 6.61 0.87 -10.91
N ARG A 99 6.38 -0.27 -10.26
CA ARG A 99 7.27 -0.85 -9.24
C ARG A 99 8.41 -1.56 -9.96
N HIS A 100 9.64 -1.14 -9.68
CA HIS A 100 10.87 -1.77 -10.14
C HIS A 100 11.33 -2.84 -9.15
#